data_AF-A0A820A850-F1
#
_entry.id   AF-A0A820A850-F1
#
_cell.length_a   1.000
_cell.length_b   1.000
_cell.length_c   1.000
_cell.angle_alpha   90.00
_cell.angle_beta   90.00
_cell.angle_gamma   90.00
#
_symmetry.space_group_name_H-M   'P 1'
#
loop_
_entity.id
_entity.type
_entity.pdbx_description
1 polymer ?
#
loop_
_entity_poly.entity_id
_entity_poly.type
_entity_poly.pdbx_seq_one_letter_code
_entity_poly.pdbx_strand_id
1 'polypeptide(L)'
;MCPIYLWNDIIYLPNEHFCYIPLTNIRGFLWIFLNIYGIPVISLSLIYFRITIFIRKHSINQTIIIKRRQDRDLNAFRRILMIVGILFVLGLPTISLILMMFITGKEHPLSFRVMSISIGTSMAGLSVALVFSVIQLKNIVWKPLTSSKVMPINGTLTVSIPMKANVTTLLYQHSSLL
;
A
#
# COMPACT_ATOMS: atom_id res chain seq x y z
N MET A 1 21.78 -1.99 -11.53
CA MET A 1 22.61 -3.21 -11.39
C MET A 1 22.66 -3.60 -9.92
N CYS A 2 22.47 -4.88 -9.58
CA CYS A 2 22.63 -5.34 -8.20
C CYS A 2 24.13 -5.50 -7.90
N PRO A 3 24.71 -4.79 -6.91
CA PRO A 3 26.14 -4.86 -6.61
C PRO A 3 26.60 -6.26 -6.20
N ILE A 4 25.68 -7.13 -5.79
CA ILE A 4 25.90 -8.54 -5.48
C ILE A 4 26.53 -9.29 -6.66
N TYR A 5 26.13 -8.99 -7.90
CA TYR A 5 26.72 -9.61 -9.10
C TYR A 5 28.15 -9.16 -9.35
N LEU A 6 28.52 -7.97 -8.86
CA LEU A 6 29.86 -7.41 -8.99
C LEU A 6 30.84 -8.01 -7.96
N TRP A 7 30.33 -8.59 -6.87
CA TRP A 7 31.15 -9.15 -5.80
C TRP A 7 31.47 -10.64 -5.97
N ASN A 8 30.98 -11.32 -7.02
CA ASN A 8 31.18 -12.76 -7.25
C ASN A 8 30.76 -13.65 -6.06
N ASP A 9 29.81 -13.17 -5.25
CA ASP A 9 29.36 -13.85 -4.04
C ASP A 9 28.28 -14.90 -4.30
N ILE A 10 28.18 -15.40 -5.53
CA ILE A 10 27.14 -16.34 -5.96
C ILE A 10 27.78 -17.72 -6.12
N ILE A 11 27.28 -18.69 -5.37
CA ILE A 11 27.70 -20.09 -5.48
C ILE A 11 26.66 -20.85 -6.30
N TYR A 12 27.14 -21.57 -7.31
CA TYR A 12 26.31 -22.49 -8.07
C TYR A 12 26.23 -23.82 -7.34
N LEU A 13 25.02 -24.28 -7.03
CA LEU A 13 24.81 -25.59 -6.44
C LEU A 13 24.50 -26.60 -7.55
N PRO A 14 25.46 -27.49 -7.92
CA PRO A 14 25.32 -28.35 -9.10
C PRO A 14 24.20 -29.38 -8.97
N ASN A 15 23.87 -29.79 -7.74
CA ASN A 15 22.85 -30.81 -7.48
C ASN A 15 21.40 -30.31 -7.69
N GLU A 16 21.16 -29.00 -7.60
CA GLU A 16 19.82 -28.42 -7.72
C GLU A 16 19.72 -27.42 -8.89
N HIS A 17 20.78 -27.27 -9.69
CA HIS A 17 20.88 -26.32 -10.80
C HIS A 17 20.47 -24.88 -10.43
N PHE A 18 20.74 -24.45 -9.19
CA PHE A 18 20.32 -23.15 -8.67
C PHE A 18 21.53 -22.33 -8.18
N CYS A 19 21.49 -21.03 -8.43
CA CYS A 19 22.47 -20.06 -7.95
C CYS A 19 21.97 -19.39 -6.67
N TYR A 20 22.70 -19.50 -5.56
CA TYR A 20 22.34 -18.84 -4.32
C TYR A 20 23.50 -18.05 -3.75
N ILE A 21 23.16 -17.06 -2.91
CA ILE A 21 24.14 -16.31 -2.14
C ILE A 21 24.27 -17.06 -0.81
N PRO A 22 25.47 -17.55 -0.46
CA PRO A 22 25.66 -18.28 0.77
C PRO A 22 25.39 -17.34 1.96
N LEU A 23 24.72 -17.87 2.98
CA LEU A 23 24.34 -17.11 4.17
C LEU A 23 25.57 -16.68 4.99
N THR A 24 26.70 -17.36 4.80
CA THR A 24 28.01 -16.95 5.33
C THR A 24 28.46 -15.57 4.82
N ASN A 25 27.95 -15.11 3.68
CA ASN A 25 28.29 -13.79 3.17
C ASN A 25 27.47 -12.69 3.85
N ILE A 26 27.98 -12.23 4.99
CA ILE A 26 27.40 -11.14 5.78
C ILE A 26 27.17 -9.88 4.94
N ARG A 27 28.05 -9.53 4.00
CA ARG A 27 27.92 -8.29 3.21
C ARG A 27 26.73 -8.35 2.27
N GLY A 28 26.59 -9.43 1.51
CA GLY A 28 25.44 -9.65 0.63
C GLY A 28 24.13 -9.67 1.41
N PHE A 29 24.11 -10.35 2.55
CA PHE A 29 22.94 -10.41 3.41
C PHE A 29 22.53 -9.05 3.97
N LEU A 30 23.49 -8.27 4.53
CA LEU A 30 23.23 -6.93 5.06
C LEU A 30 22.71 -5.99 3.98
N TRP A 31 23.27 -6.08 2.76
CA TRP A 31 22.82 -5.29 1.63
C TRP A 31 21.36 -5.58 1.26
N ILE A 32 21.00 -6.86 1.15
CA ILE A 32 19.62 -7.29 0.87
C ILE A 32 18.68 -6.81 1.98
N PHE A 33 19.06 -7.03 3.24
CA PHE A 33 18.26 -6.64 4.39
C PHE A 33 18.02 -5.12 4.46
N LEU A 34 19.07 -4.31 4.29
CA LEU A 34 18.96 -2.86 4.25
C LEU A 34 18.10 -2.37 3.09
N ASN A 35 18.24 -2.94 1.90
CA ASN A 35 17.45 -2.51 0.74
C ASN A 35 15.98 -2.91 0.86
N ILE A 36 15.69 -4.13 1.32
CA ILE A 36 14.32 -4.65 1.40
C ILE A 36 13.58 -4.10 2.61
N TYR A 37 14.23 -4.03 3.78
CA TYR A 37 13.56 -3.64 5.03
C TYR A 37 14.02 -2.27 5.52
N GLY A 38 15.32 -1.98 5.48
CA GLY A 38 15.88 -0.74 6.01
C GLY A 38 15.37 0.52 5.30
N ILE A 39 15.51 0.59 3.98
CA ILE A 39 15.12 1.77 3.19
C ILE A 39 13.61 2.06 3.32
N PRO A 40 12.70 1.08 3.18
CA PRO A 40 11.27 1.34 3.38
C PRO A 40 10.92 1.80 4.79
N VAL A 41 11.53 1.20 5.82
CA VAL A 41 11.26 1.57 7.22
C VAL A 41 11.79 2.97 7.53
N ILE A 42 13.01 3.30 7.10
CA ILE A 42 13.61 4.62 7.32
C ILE A 42 12.83 5.70 6.58
N SER A 43 12.47 5.47 5.31
CA SER A 43 11.69 6.43 4.52
C SER A 43 10.31 6.68 5.15
N LEU A 44 9.59 5.64 5.56
CA LEU A 44 8.31 5.77 6.26
C LEU A 44 8.45 6.51 7.59
N SER A 45 9.51 6.23 8.36
CA SER A 45 9.78 6.89 9.64
C SER A 45 10.06 8.38 9.46
N LEU A 46 10.83 8.76 8.44
CA LEU A 46 11.10 10.16 8.12
C LEU A 46 9.83 10.91 7.71
N ILE A 47 9.00 10.29 6.87
CA ILE A 47 7.71 10.87 6.46
C ILE A 47 6.82 11.06 7.69
N TYR A 48 6.74 10.06 8.57
CA TYR A 48 5.97 10.15 9.82
C TYR A 48 6.47 11.27 10.73
N PHE A 49 7.79 11.38 10.90
CA PHE A 49 8.40 12.42 11.72
C PHE A 49 8.08 13.82 11.17
N ARG A 50 8.19 14.01 9.85
CA ARG A 50 7.83 15.27 9.18
C ARG A 50 6.36 15.63 9.36
N ILE A 51 5.46 14.66 9.18
CA ILE A 51 4.02 14.85 9.38
C ILE A 51 3.73 15.21 10.84
N THR A 52 4.33 14.52 11.80
CA THR A 52 4.12 14.77 13.23
C THR A 52 4.57 16.18 13.62
N ILE A 53 5.73 16.64 13.14
CA ILE A 53 6.20 18.01 13.36
C ILE A 53 5.24 19.02 12.73
N PHE A 54 4.81 18.77 11.49
CA PHE A 54 3.88 19.66 10.79
C PHE A 54 2.55 19.79 11.53
N ILE A 55 1.99 18.67 12.00
CA ILE A 55 0.76 18.63 12.79
C ILE A 55 0.94 19.39 14.10
N ARG A 56 2.02 19.13 14.86
CA ARG A 56 2.26 19.82 16.13
C ARG A 56 2.36 21.34 15.94
N LYS A 57 3.00 21.79 14.87
CA LYS A 57 3.16 23.22 14.57
C LYS A 57 1.83 23.88 14.17
N HIS A 58 0.95 23.17 13.45
CA HIS A 58 -0.32 23.73 12.98
C HIS A 58 -1.54 23.41 13.88
N SER A 59 -1.45 22.46 14.80
CA SER A 59 -2.55 22.04 15.68
C SER A 59 -3.14 23.17 16.53
N ILE A 60 -2.38 24.24 16.77
CA ILE A 60 -2.81 25.38 17.59
C ILE A 60 -3.81 26.28 16.82
N ASN A 61 -3.85 26.23 15.48
CA ASN A 61 -4.63 27.14 14.63
C ASN A 61 -5.53 26.45 13.57
N GLN A 62 -5.83 25.16 13.71
CA GLN A 62 -6.49 24.41 12.64
C GLN A 62 -8.04 24.44 12.68
N THR A 63 -8.62 24.78 11.54
CA THR A 63 -10.06 24.68 11.24
C THR A 63 -10.51 23.23 11.05
N ILE A 64 -11.79 22.94 11.30
CA ILE A 64 -12.44 21.62 11.26
C ILE A 64 -12.17 20.85 9.94
N ILE A 65 -11.99 21.57 8.83
CA ILE A 65 -11.72 21.00 7.50
C ILE A 65 -10.33 20.33 7.45
N ILE A 66 -9.30 20.93 8.07
CA ILE A 66 -7.94 20.39 8.06
C ILE A 66 -7.86 19.12 8.93
N LYS A 67 -8.59 19.10 10.04
CA LYS A 67 -8.71 17.93 10.92
C LYS A 67 -9.29 16.72 10.19
N ARG A 68 -10.35 16.90 9.38
CA ARG A 68 -10.91 15.82 8.54
C ARG A 68 -9.94 15.28 7.49
N ARG A 69 -9.03 16.12 6.96
CA ARG A 69 -8.01 15.66 6.00
C ARG A 69 -6.93 14.84 6.70
N GLN A 70 -6.50 15.30 7.88
CA GLN A 70 -5.55 14.58 8.72
C GLN A 70 -6.06 13.21 9.16
N ASP A 71 -7.34 13.07 9.51
CA ASP A 71 -7.91 11.76 9.89
C ASP A 71 -7.83 10.74 8.74
N ARG A 72 -7.98 11.19 7.48
CA ARG A 72 -7.83 10.31 6.31
C ARG A 72 -6.38 9.88 6.12
N ASP A 73 -5.45 10.81 6.25
CA ASP A 73 -4.02 10.54 6.10
C ASP A 73 -3.54 9.59 7.22
N LEU A 74 -3.99 9.82 8.47
CA LEU A 74 -3.66 8.99 9.62
C LEU A 74 -4.20 7.56 9.47
N ASN A 75 -5.38 7.39 8.87
CA ASN A 75 -5.93 6.07 8.56
C ASN A 75 -5.10 5.35 7.47
N ALA A 76 -4.64 6.07 6.44
CA ALA A 76 -3.73 5.51 5.45
C ALA A 76 -2.39 5.08 6.08
N PHE A 77 -1.83 5.90 6.96
CA PHE A 77 -0.64 5.55 7.74
C PHE A 77 -0.82 4.33 8.63
N ARG A 78 -1.96 4.22 9.32
CA ARG A 78 -2.27 3.06 10.16
C ARG A 78 -2.28 1.76 9.35
N ARG A 79 -2.76 1.81 8.10
CA ARG A 79 -2.71 0.65 7.19
C ARG A 79 -1.28 0.29 6.82
N ILE A 80 -0.47 1.27 6.43
CA ILE A 80 0.95 1.06 6.10
C ILE A 80 1.69 0.44 7.28
N LEU A 81 1.47 0.94 8.51
CA LEU A 81 2.04 0.37 9.72
C LEU A 81 1.62 -1.08 9.96
N MET A 82 0.34 -1.41 9.75
CA MET A 82 -0.12 -2.81 9.84
C MET A 82 0.58 -3.71 8.82
N ILE A 83 0.75 -3.24 7.58
CA ILE A 83 1.45 -3.98 6.51
C ILE A 83 2.92 -4.23 6.89
N VAL A 84 3.62 -3.17 7.35
CA VAL A 84 5.01 -3.28 7.79
C VAL A 84 5.13 -4.24 8.98
N GLY A 85 4.19 -4.19 9.93
CA GLY A 85 4.13 -5.11 11.06
C GLY A 85 3.97 -6.57 10.62
N ILE A 86 3.05 -6.84 9.68
CA ILE A 86 2.86 -8.19 9.11
C ILE A 86 4.14 -8.65 8.40
N LEU A 87 4.81 -7.77 7.65
CA LEU A 87 6.09 -8.07 6.99
C LEU A 87 7.18 -8.45 8.01
N PHE A 88 7.24 -7.75 9.13
CA PHE A 88 8.17 -8.06 10.22
C PHE A 88 7.90 -9.45 10.82
N VAL A 89 6.64 -9.78 11.09
CA VAL A 89 6.25 -11.09 11.63
C VAL A 89 6.56 -12.21 10.64
N LEU A 90 6.32 -12.01 9.35
CA LEU A 90 6.71 -12.94 8.28
C LEU A 90 8.24 -13.08 8.15
N GLY A 91 8.99 -12.01 8.45
CA GLY A 91 10.45 -12.02 8.45
C GLY A 91 11.09 -12.78 9.62
N LEU A 92 10.41 -12.85 10.78
CA LEU A 92 10.90 -13.54 11.99
C LEU A 92 11.43 -14.97 11.76
N PRO A 93 10.71 -15.90 11.07
CA PRO A 93 11.23 -17.24 10.80
C PRO A 93 12.55 -17.24 10.02
N THR A 94 12.76 -16.24 9.17
CA THR A 94 14.01 -16.08 8.41
C THR A 94 15.14 -15.67 9.36
N ILE A 95 14.87 -14.69 10.25
CA ILE A 95 15.82 -14.23 11.26
C ILE A 95 16.20 -15.36 12.22
N SER A 96 15.23 -16.18 12.66
CA SER A 96 15.51 -17.30 13.56
C SER A 96 16.39 -18.37 12.92
N LEU A 97 16.21 -18.65 11.63
CA LEU A 97 17.06 -19.60 10.90
C LEU A 97 18.49 -19.09 10.75
N ILE A 98 18.66 -17.79 10.50
CA ILE A 98 19.98 -17.15 10.44
C ILE A 98 20.66 -17.22 11.80
N LEU A 99 19.92 -16.94 12.88
CA LEU A 99 20.44 -17.03 14.25
C LEU A 99 20.89 -18.45 14.57
N MET A 100 20.07 -19.45 14.21
CA MET A 100 20.38 -20.86 14.40
C MET A 100 21.64 -21.28 13.62
N MET A 101 21.80 -20.77 12.40
CA MET A 101 23.01 -20.98 11.61
C MET A 101 24.24 -20.34 12.28
N PHE A 102 24.11 -19.13 12.84
CA PHE A 102 25.21 -18.45 13.51
C PHE A 102 25.71 -19.24 14.75
N ILE A 103 24.80 -19.91 15.45
CA ILE A 103 25.12 -20.76 16.61
C ILE A 103 25.72 -22.10 16.15
N THR A 104 25.16 -22.73 15.12
CA THR A 104 25.52 -24.11 14.72
C THR A 104 26.72 -24.14 13.77
N GLY A 105 26.99 -23.04 13.06
CA GLY A 105 28.06 -22.93 12.05
C GLY A 105 27.82 -23.78 10.79
N LYS A 106 26.62 -24.37 10.63
CA LYS A 106 26.27 -25.25 9.50
C LYS A 106 25.06 -24.72 8.75
N GLU A 107 25.16 -24.69 7.42
CA GLU A 107 24.05 -24.35 6.54
C GLU A 107 23.15 -25.58 6.36
N HIS A 108 21.89 -25.48 6.81
CA HIS A 108 20.89 -26.51 6.54
C HIS A 108 20.19 -26.23 5.19
N PRO A 109 19.99 -27.25 4.33
CA PRO A 109 19.33 -27.08 3.03
C PRO A 109 17.86 -26.62 3.17
N LEU A 110 17.22 -26.92 4.31
CA LEU A 110 15.87 -26.45 4.61
C LEU A 110 15.78 -24.93 4.76
N SER A 111 16.85 -24.26 5.18
CA SER A 111 16.87 -22.80 5.36
C SER A 111 16.58 -22.07 4.06
N PHE A 112 17.07 -22.62 2.93
CA PHE A 112 16.83 -22.06 1.62
C PHE A 112 15.34 -22.10 1.24
N ARG A 113 14.68 -23.25 1.43
CA ARG A 113 13.25 -23.41 1.11
C ARG A 113 12.36 -22.48 1.94
N VAL A 114 12.65 -22.36 3.24
CA VAL A 114 11.91 -21.46 4.13
C VAL A 114 12.11 -20.00 3.71
N MET A 115 13.34 -19.63 3.33
CA MET A 115 13.64 -18.29 2.82
C MET A 115 12.88 -17.98 1.53
N SER A 116 12.82 -18.91 0.57
CA SER A 116 12.06 -18.72 -0.67
C SER A 116 10.56 -18.53 -0.42
N ILE A 117 9.97 -19.31 0.50
CA ILE A 117 8.55 -19.17 0.89
C ILE A 117 8.32 -17.82 1.58
N SER A 118 9.22 -17.40 2.46
CA SER A 118 9.18 -16.10 3.14
C SER A 118 9.22 -14.93 2.15
N ILE A 119 10.10 -14.99 1.14
CA ILE A 119 10.19 -13.98 0.08
C ILE A 119 8.91 -13.97 -0.77
N GLY A 120 8.39 -15.15 -1.16
CA GLY A 120 7.16 -15.26 -1.93
C GLY A 120 5.95 -14.69 -1.19
N THR A 121 5.79 -15.04 0.08
CA THR A 121 4.69 -14.57 0.93
C THR A 121 4.77 -13.08 1.24
N SER A 122 5.97 -12.53 1.46
CA SER A 122 6.17 -11.08 1.66
C SER A 122 5.89 -10.27 0.39
N MET A 123 6.31 -10.74 -0.79
CA MET A 123 5.96 -10.12 -2.08
C MET A 123 4.45 -10.14 -2.33
N ALA A 124 3.79 -11.27 -2.08
CA ALA A 124 2.33 -11.38 -2.21
C ALA A 124 1.61 -10.44 -1.21
N GLY A 125 2.08 -10.41 0.04
CA GLY A 125 1.57 -9.51 1.08
C GLY A 125 1.71 -8.05 0.70
N LEU A 126 2.87 -7.64 0.16
CA LEU A 126 3.11 -6.28 -0.36
C LEU A 126 2.18 -5.94 -1.52
N SER A 127 1.96 -6.85 -2.46
CA SER A 127 1.05 -6.64 -3.60
C SER A 127 -0.38 -6.39 -3.12
N VAL A 128 -0.89 -7.23 -2.22
CA VAL A 128 -2.23 -7.07 -1.63
C VAL A 128 -2.32 -5.76 -0.84
N ALA A 129 -1.30 -5.46 -0.04
CA ALA A 129 -1.18 -4.24 0.74
C ALA A 129 -1.25 -2.96 -0.10
N LEU A 130 -0.60 -2.94 -1.27
CA LEU A 130 -0.65 -1.82 -2.20
C LEU A 130 -2.08 -1.62 -2.74
N VAL A 131 -2.77 -2.71 -3.11
CA VAL A 131 -4.16 -2.66 -3.58
C VAL A 131 -5.10 -2.08 -2.51
N PHE A 132 -4.90 -2.42 -1.24
CA PHE A 132 -5.72 -1.91 -0.13
C PHE A 132 -5.35 -0.48 0.32
N SER A 133 -4.11 -0.07 0.10
CA SER A 133 -3.62 1.26 0.50
C SER A 133 -4.01 2.34 -0.50
N VAL A 134 -4.04 2.02 -1.81
CA VAL A 134 -4.42 2.96 -2.86
C VAL A 134 -5.94 2.95 -3.05
N ILE A 135 -6.64 3.89 -2.40
CA ILE A 135 -8.11 4.04 -2.49
C ILE A 135 -8.59 4.17 -3.94
N GLN A 136 -7.82 4.84 -4.80
CA GLN A 136 -8.11 4.98 -6.22
C GLN A 136 -8.10 3.62 -6.95
N LEU A 137 -7.17 2.73 -6.58
CA LEU A 137 -7.04 1.40 -7.16
C LEU A 137 -8.16 0.48 -6.68
N LYS A 138 -8.51 0.54 -5.38
CA LYS A 138 -9.68 -0.16 -4.84
C LYS A 138 -10.96 0.22 -5.61
N ASN A 139 -11.13 1.51 -5.92
CA ASN A 139 -12.32 1.97 -6.64
C ASN A 139 -12.36 1.51 -8.10
N ILE A 140 -11.20 1.30 -8.74
CA ILE A 140 -11.10 0.76 -10.10
C ILE A 140 -11.32 -0.76 -10.10
N VAL A 141 -10.73 -1.49 -9.16
CA VAL A 141 -10.81 -2.96 -9.06
C VAL A 141 -12.20 -3.42 -8.61
N TRP A 142 -12.88 -2.67 -7.72
CA TRP A 142 -14.22 -3.03 -7.26
C TRP A 142 -15.37 -2.43 -8.07
N LYS A 143 -15.13 -1.41 -8.92
CA LYS A 143 -16.16 -0.88 -9.84
C LYS A 143 -16.78 -1.92 -10.77
N PRO A 144 -16.03 -2.83 -11.42
CA PRO A 144 -16.62 -3.82 -12.30
C PRO A 144 -17.41 -4.89 -11.52
N LEU A 145 -17.11 -5.13 -10.25
CA LEU A 145 -17.78 -6.16 -9.44
C LEU A 145 -19.19 -5.76 -9.00
N THR A 146 -19.48 -4.47 -8.87
CA THR A 146 -20.81 -3.95 -8.49
C THR A 146 -21.63 -3.43 -9.68
N SER A 147 -21.00 -3.21 -10.84
CA SER A 147 -21.64 -2.75 -12.07
C SER A 147 -22.23 -3.89 -12.93
N SER A 148 -22.73 -4.96 -12.29
CA SER A 148 -23.48 -6.04 -12.95
C SER A 148 -24.90 -6.19 -12.38
N LYS A 149 -25.49 -5.10 -11.86
CA LYS A 149 -26.96 -5.01 -11.77
C LYS A 149 -27.48 -4.47 -13.10
N VAL A 150 -27.72 -5.39 -14.03
CA VAL A 150 -28.59 -5.15 -15.18
C VAL A 150 -29.93 -4.67 -14.61
N MET A 151 -30.29 -3.41 -14.84
CA MET A 151 -31.63 -2.90 -14.57
C MET A 151 -32.60 -3.73 -15.43
N PRO A 152 -33.60 -4.42 -14.86
CA PRO A 152 -34.65 -5.02 -15.68
C PRO A 152 -35.40 -3.89 -16.36
N ILE A 153 -35.25 -3.81 -17.69
CA ILE A 153 -36.13 -3.05 -18.56
C ILE A 153 -37.45 -3.82 -18.56
N ASN A 154 -38.33 -3.49 -17.61
CA ASN A 154 -39.73 -3.88 -17.70
C ASN A 154 -40.58 -2.62 -17.55
N GLY A 155 -41.25 -2.29 -18.66
CA GLY A 155 -42.48 -1.51 -18.82
C GLY A 155 -42.75 -0.35 -17.86
N THR A 156 -43.22 0.82 -18.28
CA THR A 156 -44.17 1.05 -19.36
C THR A 156 -44.30 2.57 -19.47
N LEU A 157 -44.42 3.09 -20.69
CA LEU A 157 -44.96 4.42 -20.94
C LEU A 157 -46.30 4.56 -20.21
N THR A 158 -46.43 5.53 -19.29
CA THR A 158 -47.63 6.37 -19.24
C THR A 158 -47.21 7.78 -18.88
N VAL A 159 -47.16 8.59 -19.92
CA VAL A 159 -47.22 10.05 -19.87
C VAL A 159 -48.52 10.44 -19.16
N SER A 160 -48.41 11.21 -18.09
CA SER A 160 -49.46 12.14 -17.68
C SER A 160 -48.80 13.44 -17.26
N ILE A 161 -48.77 14.39 -18.19
CA ILE A 161 -48.39 15.78 -17.96
C ILE A 161 -49.60 16.49 -17.35
N PRO A 162 -49.59 16.94 -16.09
CA PRO A 162 -50.53 17.97 -15.68
C PRO A 162 -49.99 19.32 -16.18
N MET A 163 -50.60 19.81 -17.26
CA MET A 163 -50.55 21.23 -17.64
C MET A 163 -51.11 22.05 -16.47
N LYS A 164 -50.22 22.76 -15.75
CA LYS A 164 -50.63 23.87 -14.88
C LYS A 164 -50.24 25.15 -15.59
N ALA A 165 -51.17 25.65 -16.41
CA ALA A 165 -51.13 27.00 -16.93
C ALA A 165 -51.23 27.95 -15.73
N ASN A 166 -50.18 28.72 -15.47
CA ASN A 166 -50.29 29.91 -14.62
C ASN A 166 -49.99 31.12 -15.51
N VAL A 167 -51.08 31.66 -16.06
CA VAL A 167 -51.19 32.99 -16.65
C VAL A 167 -51.21 34.00 -15.49
N THR A 168 -50.72 35.22 -15.74
CA THR A 168 -50.55 36.37 -14.81
C THR A 168 -49.19 36.34 -14.09
N THR A 169 -48.28 37.29 -14.25
CA THR A 169 -48.44 38.75 -14.37
C THR A 169 -47.33 39.39 -15.21
N LEU A 170 -47.75 40.13 -16.23
CA LEU A 170 -47.03 41.27 -16.81
C LEU A 170 -46.98 42.42 -15.80
N LEU A 171 -46.01 43.32 -16.04
CA LEU A 171 -45.82 44.68 -15.51
C LEU A 171 -44.84 44.83 -14.33
N TYR A 172 -44.02 45.88 -14.47
CA TYR A 172 -42.84 46.28 -13.69
C TYR A 172 -41.60 45.44 -14.05
N GLN A 173 -40.61 45.95 -14.78
CA GLN A 173 -39.85 47.14 -14.41
C GLN A 173 -39.00 47.60 -15.60
N HIS A 174 -39.57 48.47 -16.44
CA HIS A 174 -38.86 49.20 -17.47
C HIS A 174 -38.93 50.70 -17.14
N SER A 175 -38.26 51.12 -16.06
CA SER A 175 -38.17 52.54 -15.69
C SER A 175 -37.13 52.76 -14.59
N SER A 176 -35.86 52.90 -14.98
CA SER A 176 -34.91 53.85 -14.37
C SER A 176 -33.55 53.76 -15.07
N LEU A 177 -33.52 54.23 -16.33
CA LEU A 177 -32.38 54.93 -16.89
C LEU A 177 -32.61 56.41 -16.56
N LEU A 178 -31.88 56.91 -15.56
CA LEU A 178 -31.54 58.31 -15.35
C LEU A 178 -30.21 58.33 -14.61
#